data_AF-A0A0F3GWY4-F1
#
_entry.id   AF-A0A0F3GWY4-F1
#
_cell.length_a   1.000
_cell.length_b   1.000
_cell.length_c   1.000
_cell.angle_alpha   90.00
_cell.angle_beta   90.00
_cell.angle_gamma   90.00
#
_symmetry.space_group_name_H-M   'P 1'
#
loop_
_entity.id
_entity.type
_entity.pdbx_description
1 polymer ?
#
loop_
_entity_poly.entity_id
_entity_poly.type
_entity_poly.pdbx_seq_one_letter_code
_entity_poly.pdbx_strand_id
1 'polypeptide(L)'
;MKRQRHLLRRVISVGNITLGGTGKTPLVIALAQEALRIGLRPCILTRGYRGKTRGPCFVSKGNGPLMDVAEAGDEPVLMALRLPQVEIIKGPDRYEAAQLS
;
A
#
# COMPACT_ATOMS: atom_id res chain seq x y z
N MET A 1 12.27 -5.45 23.59
CA MET A 1 10.93 -5.87 23.10
C MET A 1 10.40 -4.78 22.17
N LYS A 2 10.03 -5.10 20.92
CA LYS A 2 9.30 -4.13 20.07
C LYS A 2 7.83 -4.12 20.50
N ARG A 3 7.31 -2.96 20.87
CA ARG A 3 5.90 -2.78 21.27
C ARG A 3 5.01 -2.86 20.03
N GLN A 4 4.00 -3.73 20.06
CA GLN A 4 2.98 -3.77 19.01
C GLN A 4 2.07 -2.54 19.14
N ARG A 5 1.80 -1.87 18.00
CA ARG A 5 0.88 -0.73 17.92
C ARG A 5 -0.38 -1.19 17.19
N HIS A 6 -1.54 -0.73 17.64
CA HIS A 6 -2.84 -1.15 17.12
C HIS A 6 -3.55 0.01 16.42
N LEU A 7 -4.12 -0.26 15.25
CA LEU A 7 -5.00 0.67 14.55
C LEU A 7 -6.46 0.41 14.95
N LEU A 8 -7.29 1.45 14.87
CA LEU A 8 -8.74 1.33 15.09
C LEU A 8 -9.45 0.60 13.94
N ARG A 9 -8.78 0.47 12.78
CA ARG A 9 -9.29 -0.21 11.58
C ARG A 9 -8.77 -1.64 11.52
N ARG A 10 -9.51 -2.52 10.82
CA ARG A 10 -9.07 -3.89 10.52
C ARG A 10 -7.83 -3.84 9.62
N VAL A 11 -6.83 -4.67 9.93
CA VAL A 11 -5.56 -4.75 9.19
C VAL A 11 -5.37 -6.16 8.67
N ILE A 12 -5.09 -6.28 7.37
CA ILE A 12 -4.67 -7.53 6.73
C ILE A 12 -3.21 -7.36 6.31
N SER A 13 -2.33 -8.23 6.78
CA SER A 13 -0.93 -8.25 6.38
C SER A 13 -0.73 -9.28 5.27
N VAL A 14 -0.21 -8.85 4.13
CA VAL A 14 0.18 -9.74 3.02
C VAL A 14 1.70 -9.78 2.96
N GLY A 15 2.26 -10.91 3.36
CA GLY A 15 3.70 -11.18 3.36
C GLY A 15 4.01 -12.49 2.66
N ASN A 16 5.29 -12.73 2.40
CA ASN A 16 5.77 -14.01 1.93
C ASN A 16 7.10 -14.37 2.62
N ILE A 17 7.38 -15.66 2.73
CA ILE A 17 8.55 -16.20 3.44
C ILE A 17 9.81 -16.17 2.55
N THR A 18 9.65 -16.20 1.22
CA THR A 18 10.78 -16.22 0.26
C THR A 18 11.08 -14.84 -0.35
N LEU A 19 12.38 -14.58 -0.58
CA LEU A 19 12.88 -13.45 -1.38
C LEU A 19 12.60 -13.74 -2.86
N GLY A 20 11.83 -12.88 -3.54
CA GLY A 20 11.49 -13.02 -4.96
C GLY A 20 10.02 -12.70 -5.30
N GLY A 21 9.73 -12.72 -6.61
CA GLY A 21 8.41 -12.44 -7.21
C GLY A 21 7.39 -13.51 -6.85
N THR A 22 6.66 -13.28 -5.77
CA THR A 22 5.93 -14.32 -5.03
C THR A 22 4.42 -14.08 -5.03
N GLY A 23 3.93 -13.39 -6.06
CA GLY A 23 2.50 -13.13 -6.23
C GLY A 23 1.87 -12.17 -5.21
N LYS A 24 2.65 -11.57 -4.29
CA LYS A 24 2.15 -10.61 -3.29
C LYS A 24 1.41 -9.45 -3.94
N THR A 25 2.01 -8.80 -4.93
CA THR A 25 1.41 -7.63 -5.59
C THR A 25 0.11 -8.01 -6.31
N PRO A 26 0.05 -9.08 -7.12
CA PRO A 26 -1.22 -9.60 -7.64
C PRO A 26 -2.27 -9.92 -6.56
N LEU A 27 -1.87 -10.56 -5.44
CA LEU A 27 -2.78 -10.89 -4.35
C LEU A 27 -3.33 -9.64 -3.65
N VAL A 28 -2.49 -8.65 -3.37
CA VAL A 28 -2.91 -7.36 -2.79
C VAL A 28 -3.91 -6.67 -3.71
N ILE A 29 -3.66 -6.67 -5.03
CA ILE A 29 -4.58 -6.10 -6.02
C ILE A 29 -5.93 -6.84 -6.00
N ALA A 30 -5.92 -8.18 -6.01
CA ALA A 30 -7.14 -8.98 -5.96
C ALA A 30 -7.94 -8.75 -4.67
N LEU A 31 -7.27 -8.69 -3.52
CA LEU A 31 -7.92 -8.40 -2.22
C LEU A 31 -8.54 -6.99 -2.20
N ALA A 32 -7.86 -5.99 -2.76
CA ALA A 32 -8.39 -4.64 -2.83
C ALA A 32 -9.60 -4.55 -3.77
N GLN A 33 -9.56 -5.22 -4.91
CA GLN A 33 -10.69 -5.34 -5.84
C GLN A 33 -11.89 -6.02 -5.19
N GLU A 34 -11.66 -7.12 -4.47
CA GLU A 34 -12.72 -7.83 -3.76
C GLU A 34 -13.33 -6.98 -2.65
N ALA A 35 -12.48 -6.29 -1.86
CA ALA A 35 -12.94 -5.35 -0.84
C ALA A 35 -13.83 -4.25 -1.43
N LEU A 36 -13.42 -3.65 -2.56
CA LEU A 36 -14.24 -2.68 -3.29
C LEU A 36 -15.56 -3.30 -3.78
N ARG A 37 -15.53 -4.52 -4.32
CA ARG A 37 -16.69 -5.25 -4.83
C ARG A 37 -17.75 -5.46 -3.75
N ILE A 38 -17.33 -5.72 -2.51
CA ILE A 38 -18.23 -5.89 -1.36
C ILE A 38 -18.55 -4.57 -0.62
N GLY A 39 -18.21 -3.42 -1.21
CA GLY A 39 -18.58 -2.10 -0.69
C GLY A 39 -17.66 -1.54 0.40
N LEU A 40 -16.49 -2.15 0.64
CA LEU A 40 -15.48 -1.62 1.55
C LEU A 40 -14.61 -0.56 0.86
N ARG A 41 -13.94 0.26 1.68
CA ARG A 41 -12.97 1.26 1.23
C ARG A 41 -11.57 0.87 1.70
N PRO A 42 -10.81 0.07 0.92
CA PRO A 42 -9.47 -0.35 1.31
C PRO A 42 -8.46 0.78 1.18
N CYS A 43 -7.43 0.75 2.03
CA CYS A 43 -6.19 1.52 1.89
C CYS A 43 -5.01 0.53 1.89
N ILE A 44 -4.09 0.68 0.94
CA ILE A 44 -2.90 -0.17 0.81
C ILE A 44 -1.70 0.55 1.43
N LEU A 45 -1.02 -0.14 2.35
CA LEU A 45 0.20 0.36 2.98
C LEU A 45 1.41 -0.42 2.48
N THR A 46 2.34 0.27 1.81
CA THR A 46 3.55 -0.32 1.22
C THR A 46 4.81 0.37 1.72
N ARG A 47 5.98 -0.25 1.50
CA ARG A 47 7.26 0.31 1.98
C ARG A 47 7.76 1.40 1.04
N GLY A 48 7.39 1.32 -0.24
CA GLY A 48 7.96 2.17 -1.29
C GLY A 48 9.42 1.84 -1.56
N TYR A 49 9.72 0.57 -1.84
CA TYR A 49 11.09 0.13 -2.14
C TYR A 49 11.64 0.89 -3.36
N ARG A 50 12.90 1.33 -3.31
CA ARG A 50 13.62 2.09 -4.36
C ARG A 50 13.07 3.48 -4.74
N GLY A 51 11.98 3.97 -4.15
CA GLY A 51 11.53 5.35 -4.36
C GLY A 51 12.39 6.37 -3.61
N LYS A 52 12.57 7.56 -4.19
CA LYS A 52 13.37 8.65 -3.59
C LYS A 52 12.67 9.37 -2.43
N THR A 53 11.34 9.42 -2.41
CA THR A 53 10.58 10.15 -1.39
C THR A 53 10.72 9.50 -0.01
N ARG A 54 11.06 10.29 0.99
CA ARG A 54 11.26 9.87 2.39
C ARG A 54 9.99 10.05 3.22
N GLY A 55 9.84 9.22 4.25
CA GLY A 55 8.70 9.26 5.16
C GLY A 55 7.40 8.69 4.56
N PRO A 56 6.31 8.71 5.34
CA PRO A 56 5.01 8.27 4.88
C PRO A 56 4.38 9.30 3.92
N CYS A 57 3.94 8.89 2.73
CA CYS A 57 3.24 9.75 1.78
C CYS A 57 2.26 8.98 0.89
N PHE A 58 1.26 9.68 0.36
CA PHE A 58 0.31 9.14 -0.61
C PHE A 58 0.98 8.94 -1.97
N VAL A 59 0.89 7.72 -2.49
CA VAL A 59 1.13 7.39 -3.90
C VAL A 59 -0.16 7.52 -4.70
N SER A 60 -1.31 7.25 -4.08
CA SER A 60 -2.64 7.53 -4.64
C SER A 60 -3.61 7.92 -3.53
N LYS A 61 -4.51 8.88 -3.81
CA LYS A 61 -5.67 9.23 -2.98
C LYS A 61 -6.99 8.68 -3.55
N GLY A 62 -6.92 7.58 -4.30
CA GLY A 62 -8.08 7.05 -5.01
C GLY A 62 -8.48 7.85 -6.24
N ASN A 63 -7.51 8.51 -6.90
CA ASN A 63 -7.66 9.14 -8.22
C ASN A 63 -6.44 8.85 -9.12
N GLY A 64 -5.93 7.62 -9.07
CA GLY A 64 -4.72 7.21 -9.78
C GLY A 64 -3.41 7.67 -9.11
N PRO A 65 -2.24 7.48 -9.76
CA PRO A 65 -0.94 7.82 -9.19
C PRO A 65 -0.73 9.34 -9.06
N LEU A 66 -0.18 9.76 -7.93
CA LEU A 66 0.20 11.15 -7.63
C LEU A 66 1.69 11.44 -7.88
N MET A 67 2.48 10.40 -8.08
CA MET A 67 3.93 10.47 -8.23
C MET A 67 4.42 9.33 -9.12
N ASP A 68 5.59 9.50 -9.71
CA ASP A 68 6.15 8.54 -10.66
C ASP A 68 6.95 7.41 -9.98
N VAL A 69 7.50 6.50 -10.78
CA VAL A 69 8.29 5.35 -10.31
C VAL A 69 9.59 5.79 -9.61
N ALA A 70 10.21 6.90 -10.03
CA ALA A 70 11.42 7.40 -9.39
C ALA A 70 11.13 7.93 -7.97
N GLU A 71 9.93 8.47 -7.76
CA GLU A 71 9.49 9.00 -6.47
C GLU A 71 8.92 7.92 -5.54
N ALA A 72 7.99 7.10 -6.03
CA ALA A 72 7.26 6.11 -5.24
C ALA A 72 7.90 4.72 -5.21
N GLY A 73 8.62 4.35 -6.26
CA GLY A 73 8.98 2.96 -6.57
C GLY A 73 7.99 2.33 -7.56
N ASP A 74 8.37 1.19 -8.13
CA ASP A 74 7.63 0.47 -9.17
C ASP A 74 6.33 -0.17 -8.65
N GLU A 75 6.38 -0.93 -7.56
CA GLU A 75 5.23 -1.64 -7.00
C GLU A 75 4.10 -0.69 -6.56
N PRO A 76 4.35 0.42 -5.83
CA PRO A 76 3.29 1.32 -5.42
C PRO A 76 2.61 2.02 -6.60
N VAL A 77 3.38 2.44 -7.62
CA VAL A 77 2.84 3.08 -8.82
C VAL A 77 2.03 2.08 -9.65
N LEU A 78 2.52 0.85 -9.80
CA LEU A 78 1.77 -0.22 -10.45
C LEU A 78 0.41 -0.45 -9.76
N MET A 79 0.39 -0.52 -8.42
CA MET A 79 -0.86 -0.66 -7.68
C MET A 79 -1.78 0.56 -7.90
N ALA A 80 -1.23 1.78 -7.91
CA ALA A 80 -2.01 3.01 -8.14
C ALA A 80 -2.64 3.06 -9.54
N LEU A 81 -1.93 2.56 -10.55
CA LEU A 81 -2.44 2.44 -11.91
C LEU A 81 -3.53 1.37 -12.04
N ARG A 82 -3.36 0.23 -11.35
CA ARG A 82 -4.31 -0.91 -11.41
C ARG A 82 -5.54 -0.72 -10.53
N LEU A 83 -5.44 0.13 -9.51
CA LEU A 83 -6.48 0.40 -8.51
C LEU A 83 -6.71 1.91 -8.41
N PRO A 84 -7.20 2.58 -9.47
CA PRO A 84 -7.27 4.04 -9.52
C PRO A 84 -8.11 4.64 -8.38
N GLN A 85 -9.07 3.89 -7.83
CA GLN A 85 -9.97 4.31 -6.75
C GLN A 85 -9.52 3.91 -5.33
N VAL A 86 -8.31 3.35 -5.17
CA VAL A 86 -7.79 2.89 -3.87
C VAL A 86 -6.73 3.85 -3.34
N GLU A 87 -6.79 4.17 -2.05
CA GLU A 87 -5.71 4.89 -1.38
C GLU A 87 -4.48 4.01 -1.24
N ILE A 88 -3.32 4.55 -1.60
CA ILE A 88 -2.05 3.84 -1.52
C ILE A 88 -1.06 4.76 -0.85
N ILE A 89 -0.50 4.31 0.27
CA ILE A 89 0.43 5.08 1.09
C ILE A 89 1.72 4.28 1.20
N LYS A 90 2.84 4.91 0.85
CA LYS A 90 4.17 4.34 1.06
C LYS A 90 4.76 4.91 2.35
N GLY A 91 5.57 4.13 3.06
CA GLY A 91 6.33 4.61 4.21
C GLY A 91 7.14 3.50 4.88
N PRO A 92 8.20 3.82 5.64
CA PRO A 92 8.99 2.81 6.37
C PRO A 92 8.24 2.24 7.59
N ASP A 93 7.39 3.05 8.24
CA ASP A 93 6.53 2.65 9.36
C ASP A 93 5.07 2.54 8.87
N ARG A 94 4.47 1.35 9.02
CA ARG A 94 3.09 1.08 8.60
C ARG A 94 2.05 1.76 9.48
N TYR A 95 2.32 1.90 10.77
CA TYR A 95 1.40 2.57 11.67
C TYR A 95 1.32 4.05 11.32
N GLU A 96 2.46 4.73 11.14
CA GLU A 96 2.47 6.15 10.78
C GLU A 96 1.82 6.40 9.43
N ALA A 97 2.12 5.56 8.43
CA ALA A 97 1.45 5.61 7.13
C ALA A 97 -0.07 5.46 7.25
N ALA A 98 -0.55 4.56 8.11
CA ALA A 98 -1.98 4.36 8.31
C ALA A 98 -2.69 5.52 9.01
N GLN A 99 -1.97 6.39 9.74
CA GLN A 99 -2.56 7.58 10.37
C GLN A 99 -2.90 8.68 9.36
N LEU A 100 -2.41 8.58 8.12
CA LEU A 100 -2.71 9.55 7.06
C LEU A 100 -4.05 9.27 6.35
N SER A 101 -4.59 8.05 6.47
CA SER A 101 -5.86 7.58 5.88
C SER A 101 -6.99 7.64 6.92
#